data_AF-A0A0F9FHU9-F1
#
_entry.id   AF-A0A0F9FHU9-F1
#
_cell.length_a   1.000
_cell.length_b   1.000
_cell.length_c   1.000
_cell.angle_alpha   90.00
_cell.angle_beta   90.00
_cell.angle_gamma   90.00
#
_symmetry.space_group_name_H-M   'P 1'
#
loop_
_entity.id
_entity.type
_entity.pdbx_description
1 polymer ?
#
loop_
_entity_poly.entity_id
_entity_poly.type
_entity_poly.pdbx_seq_one_letter_code
_entity_poly.pdbx_strand_id
1 'polypeptide(L)' 'MARITVQACKGRSKKEFIAKTGIVEEEADESAYWMELIIEGKFLKKELVQPLPDEANELVAIMAASRITASKGIKK' A
#
# COMPACT_ATOMS: atom_id res chain seq x y z
N MET A 1 3.80 -6.38 4.11
CA MET A 1 2.36 -6.07 3.92
C MET A 1 1.47 -6.45 5.10
N ALA A 2 1.07 -7.73 5.27
CA ALA A 2 -0.02 -8.10 6.22
C ALA A 2 0.20 -7.75 7.70
N ARG A 3 1.44 -7.63 8.19
CA ARG A 3 1.71 -7.20 9.59
C ARG A 3 1.59 -5.69 9.81
N ILE A 4 1.66 -4.88 8.76
CA ILE A 4 1.67 -3.42 8.86
C ILE A 4 0.23 -2.88 8.82
N THR A 5 -0.64 -3.48 8.00
CA THR A 5 -2.09 -3.14 7.95
C THR A 5 -2.79 -3.37 9.28
N VAL A 6 -2.45 -4.43 10.03
CA VAL A 6 -3.00 -4.66 11.39
C VAL A 6 -2.57 -3.55 12.36
N GLN A 7 -1.41 -2.92 12.17
CA GLN A 7 -0.96 -1.82 13.02
C GLN A 7 -1.70 -0.51 12.75
N ALA A 8 -2.14 -0.27 11.51
CA ALA A 8 -2.99 0.87 11.16
C ALA A 8 -4.34 0.77 11.90
N CYS A 9 -5.02 -0.39 11.81
CA CYS A 9 -6.29 -0.63 12.52
C CYS A 9 -6.18 -0.60 14.05
N LYS A 10 -4.98 -0.77 14.61
CA LYS A 10 -4.70 -0.67 16.06
C LYS A 10 -4.30 0.74 16.51
N GLY A 11 -4.29 1.74 15.62
CA GLY A 11 -3.96 3.12 15.96
C GLY A 11 -4.91 3.69 17.03
N ARG A 12 -4.35 4.35 18.04
CA ARG A 12 -5.11 4.91 19.17
C ARG A 12 -5.79 6.23 18.84
N SER A 13 -5.54 6.79 17.65
CA SER A 13 -6.18 8.02 17.17
C SER A 13 -6.35 8.03 15.65
N LYS A 14 -7.29 8.86 15.15
CA LYS A 14 -7.47 9.07 13.70
C LYS A 14 -6.20 9.60 13.01
N LYS A 15 -5.39 10.42 13.69
CA LYS A 15 -4.11 10.94 13.16
C LYS A 15 -3.09 9.82 12.99
N GLU A 16 -2.99 8.92 13.96
CA GLU A 16 -2.10 7.77 13.91
C GLU A 16 -2.52 6.78 12.81
N PHE A 17 -3.82 6.56 12.64
CA PHE A 17 -4.36 5.78 11.53
C PHE A 17 -3.94 6.36 10.18
N ILE A 18 -4.16 7.66 9.95
CA ILE A 18 -3.76 8.35 8.70
C ILE A 18 -2.27 8.22 8.43
N ALA A 19 -1.43 8.46 9.44
CA ALA A 19 0.02 8.36 9.29
C ALA A 19 0.46 6.94 8.91
N LYS A 20 -0.06 5.93 9.60
CA LYS A 20 0.25 4.52 9.31
C LYS A 20 -0.28 4.07 7.96
N THR A 21 -1.45 4.54 7.53
CA THR A 21 -1.98 4.26 6.19
C THR A 21 -1.11 4.88 5.10
N GLY A 22 -0.54 6.07 5.34
CA GLY A 22 0.45 6.67 4.44
C GLY A 22 1.70 5.81 4.27
N ILE A 23 2.23 5.28 5.37
CA ILE A 23 3.38 4.34 5.32
C ILE A 23 3.03 3.08 4.51
N VAL A 24 1.84 2.50 4.71
CA VAL A 24 1.43 1.30 3.94
C VAL A 24 1.31 1.60 2.45
N GLU A 25 0.86 2.80 2.07
CA GLU A 25 0.80 3.25 0.68
C GLU A 25 2.20 3.33 0.05
N GLU A 26 3.16 3.96 0.73
CA GLU A 26 4.56 4.05 0.28
C GLU A 26 5.21 2.66 0.13
N GLU A 27 5.07 1.79 1.14
CA GLU A 27 5.64 0.44 1.12
C GLU A 27 5.02 -0.46 0.03
N ALA A 28 3.76 -0.23 -0.32
CA ALA A 28 3.06 -0.96 -1.36
C ALA A 28 3.53 -0.54 -2.76
N ASP A 29 3.70 0.77 -2.98
CA ASP A 29 4.25 1.33 -4.20
C ASP A 29 5.69 0.86 -4.44
N GLU A 30 6.55 0.90 -3.40
CA GLU A 30 7.91 0.37 -3.48
C GLU A 30 7.93 -1.13 -3.80
N SER A 31 7.01 -1.91 -3.23
CA SER A 31 6.87 -3.34 -3.53
C SER A 31 6.52 -3.60 -4.99
N ALA A 32 5.62 -2.79 -5.57
CA ALA A 32 5.28 -2.87 -6.99
C ALA A 32 6.50 -2.56 -7.87
N TYR A 33 7.26 -1.52 -7.53
CA TYR A 33 8.49 -1.15 -8.23
C TYR A 33 9.53 -2.29 -8.25
N TRP A 34 9.72 -3.00 -7.12
CA TRP A 34 10.62 -4.16 -7.10
C TRP A 34 10.18 -5.27 -8.06
N MET A 35 8.87 -5.47 -8.23
CA MET A 35 8.33 -6.47 -9.14
C MET A 35 8.49 -6.06 -10.61
N GLU A 36 8.35 -4.76 -10.91
CA GLU A 36 8.68 -4.20 -12.22
C GLU A 36 10.16 -4.46 -12.57
N LEU A 37 11.09 -4.19 -11.65
CA LEU A 37 12.52 -4.47 -11.84
C LEU A 37 12.80 -5.97 -12.06
N ILE A 38 12.09 -6.86 -11.38
CA ILE A 38 12.21 -8.32 -11.58
C ILE A 38 11.78 -8.72 -12.99
N ILE A 39 10.68 -8.14 -13.49
CA ILE A 39 10.16 -8.38 -14.84
C ILE A 39 11.13 -7.82 -15.89
N GLU A 40 11.59 -6.59 -15.72
CA GLU A 40 12.54 -5.93 -16.62
C GLU A 40 13.88 -6.66 -16.69
N GLY A 41 14.40 -7.09 -15.54
CA GLY A 41 15.62 -7.87 -15.43
C GLY A 41 15.48 -9.31 -15.93
N LYS A 42 14.27 -9.76 -16.32
CA LYS A 42 13.95 -11.13 -16.76
C LYS A 42 14.41 -12.20 -15.75
N PHE A 43 14.42 -11.85 -14.46
CA PHE A 43 14.82 -12.78 -13.39
C PHE A 43 13.77 -13.89 -13.20
N LEU A 44 12.51 -13.59 -13.47
CA LEU A 44 11.38 -14.52 -13.43
C LEU A 44 10.49 -14.33 -14.67
N LYS A 45 9.67 -15.35 -14.97
CA LYS A 45 8.67 -15.25 -16.04
C LYS A 45 7.66 -14.17 -15.70
N LYS A 46 7.40 -13.27 -16.64
CA LYS A 46 6.47 -12.15 -16.46
C LYS A 46 5.10 -12.64 -15.99
N GLU A 47 4.59 -13.72 -16.56
CA GLU A 47 3.27 -14.28 -16.21
C GLU A 47 3.14 -14.67 -14.73
N LEU A 48 4.25 -15.00 -14.05
CA LEU A 48 4.25 -15.36 -12.62
C LEU A 48 4.32 -14.12 -11.71
N VAL A 49 4.87 -13.01 -12.22
CA VAL A 49 5.14 -11.82 -11.42
C VAL A 49 4.08 -10.75 -11.66
N GLN A 50 3.60 -10.56 -12.89
CA GLN A 50 2.67 -9.50 -13.29
C GLN A 50 1.41 -9.37 -12.42
N PRO A 51 0.79 -10.45 -11.90
CA PRO A 51 -0.37 -10.30 -11.03
C PRO A 51 -0.07 -9.57 -9.71
N LEU A 52 1.19 -9.57 -9.27
CA LEU A 52 1.60 -9.03 -7.97
C LEU A 52 1.73 -7.49 -7.95
N PRO A 53 2.37 -6.79 -8.91
CA PRO A 53 2.31 -5.33 -8.98
C PRO A 53 0.89 -4.83 -9.27
N ASP A 54 0.07 -5.61 -9.99
CA ASP A 54 -1.35 -5.27 -10.20
C ASP A 54 -2.10 -5.26 -8.85
N GLU A 55 -1.96 -6.32 -8.03
CA GLU A 55 -2.52 -6.37 -6.68
C GLU A 55 -1.95 -5.26 -5.77
N ALA A 56 -0.64 -4.97 -5.86
CA ALA A 56 -0.03 -3.89 -5.08
C ALA A 56 -0.64 -2.52 -5.42
N ASN A 57 -0.90 -2.24 -6.70
CA ASN A 57 -1.56 -1.02 -7.15
C ASN A 57 -3.01 -0.92 -6.66
N GLU A 58 -3.74 -2.03 -6.61
CA GLU A 58 -5.09 -2.07 -6.01
C GLU A 58 -5.03 -1.73 -4.50
N LEU A 59 -4.04 -2.27 -3.78
CA LEU A 59 -3.81 -1.96 -2.37
C LEU A 59 -3.46 -0.49 -2.15
N VAL A 60 -2.59 0.09 -2.99
CA VAL A 60 -2.27 1.54 -2.97
C VAL A 60 -3.55 2.36 -3.12
N ALA A 61 -4.40 2.03 -4.10
CA ALA A 61 -5.66 2.75 -4.33
C ALA A 61 -6.61 2.68 -3.11
N ILE A 62 -6.75 1.51 -2.49
CA ILE A 62 -7.58 1.31 -1.30
C ILE A 62 -7.02 2.12 -0.11
N MET A 63 -5.71 2.11 0.11
CA MET A 63 -5.05 2.82 1.20
C MET A 63 -5.15 4.34 1.02
N ALA A 64 -4.91 4.84 -0.20
CA ALA A 64 -5.07 6.25 -0.51
C ALA A 64 -6.51 6.73 -0.27
N ALA A 65 -7.51 5.98 -0.74
CA ALA A 65 -8.93 6.28 -0.52
C ALA A 65 -9.29 6.28 0.98
N SER A 66 -8.76 5.32 1.74
CA SER A 66 -8.93 5.21 3.19
C SER A 66 -8.32 6.41 3.91
N ARG A 67 -7.10 6.82 3.53
CA ARG A 67 -6.39 7.98 4.07
C ARG A 67 -7.15 9.28 3.83
N ILE A 68 -7.64 9.49 2.61
CA ILE A 68 -8.44 10.67 2.24
C ILE A 68 -9.72 10.74 3.08
N THR A 69 -10.43 9.61 3.20
CA THR A 69 -11.67 9.52 3.97
C THR A 69 -11.45 9.82 5.45
N ALA A 70 -10.42 9.22 6.06
CA ALA A 70 -10.06 9.46 7.45
C ALA A 70 -9.65 10.92 7.71
N SER A 71 -8.92 11.54 6.77
CA SER A 71 -8.45 12.93 6.87
C SER A 71 -9.59 13.95 6.84
N LYS A 72 -10.64 13.72 6.02
CA LYS A 72 -11.84 14.56 6.01
C LYS A 72 -12.54 14.58 7.37
N GLY A 73 -12.53 13.46 8.09
CA GLY A 73 -13.15 13.31 9.40
C GLY A 73 -12.42 13.96 10.58
N ILE A 74 -11.27 14.61 10.36
CA ILE A 74 -10.52 15.39 11.39
C ILE A 74 -10.67 16.91 11.17
N LYS A 75 -10.95 17.37 9.95
CA LYS A 75 -11.05 18.80 9.60
C LYS A 75 -12.41 19.44 9.98
N LYS A 76 -13.13 18.90 10.97
CA LYS A 76 -14.46 19.38 11.38
C LYS A 76 -14.42 19.94 12.80
#